data_AF-A0A1H6UWF8-F1
#
_entry.id   AF-A0A1H6UWF8-F1
#
_cell.length_a   1.000
_cell.length_b   1.000
_cell.length_c   1.000
_cell.angle_alpha   90.00
_cell.angle_beta   90.00
_cell.angle_gamma   90.00
#
_symmetry.space_group_name_H-M   'P 1'
#
loop_
_entity.id
_entity.type
_entity.pdbx_description
1 polymer ?
#
loop_
_entity_poly.entity_id
_entity_poly.type
_entity_poly.pdbx_seq_one_letter_code
_entity_poly.pdbx_strand_id
1 'polypeptide(L)' 'MSTAREHAGQAALSICEALLLALNDRGLLPEHEIVGVLRDAAATHENAVGAGPETENHRAVADLINAIIAGGDAVRRL' A
#
# COMPACT_ATOMS: atom_id res chain seq x y z
N MET A 1 9.60 -10.71 18.67
CA MET A 1 10.48 -11.26 17.62
C MET A 1 10.33 -10.36 16.40
N SER A 2 11.42 -9.74 15.95
CA SER A 2 11.57 -8.94 14.70
C SER A 2 10.96 -7.52 14.61
N THR A 3 10.98 -6.74 15.70
CA THR A 3 10.50 -5.33 15.72
C THR A 3 11.15 -4.43 14.65
N ALA A 4 12.41 -4.69 14.29
CA ALA A 4 13.10 -3.90 13.27
C ALA A 4 12.46 -4.02 11.88
N ARG A 5 11.96 -5.21 11.50
CA ARG A 5 11.32 -5.42 10.19
C ARG A 5 9.92 -4.82 10.16
N GLU A 6 9.20 -4.91 11.28
CA GLU A 6 7.90 -4.26 11.48
C GLU A 6 8.05 -2.73 11.45
N HIS A 7 9.02 -2.16 12.16
CA HIS A 7 9.32 -0.72 12.13
C HIS A 7 9.77 -0.25 10.75
N ALA A 8 10.57 -1.03 10.02
CA ALA A 8 10.95 -0.71 8.65
C ALA A 8 9.71 -0.69 7.72
N GLY A 9 8.80 -1.65 7.89
CA GLY A 9 7.53 -1.69 7.15
C GLY A 9 6.65 -0.48 7.47
N GLN A 10 6.49 -0.13 8.74
CA GLN A 10 5.74 1.06 9.16
C GLN A 10 6.36 2.35 8.61
N ALA A 11 7.69 2.49 8.68
CA ALA A 11 8.39 3.66 8.15
C ALA A 11 8.20 3.78 6.63
N ALA A 12 8.32 2.67 5.89
CA ALA A 12 8.11 2.67 4.45
C ALA A 12 6.67 3.06 4.09
N LEU A 13 5.67 2.54 4.81
CA LEU A 13 4.27 2.89 4.61
C LEU A 13 4.04 4.39 4.85
N SER A 14 4.48 4.93 5.98
CA SER A 14 4.30 6.36 6.30
C SER A 14 5.01 7.29 5.31
N ILE A 15 6.18 6.89 4.77
CA ILE A 15 6.87 7.66 3.72
C ILE A 15 6.03 7.67 2.43
N CYS A 16 5.51 6.51 2.02
CA CYS A 16 4.67 6.40 0.83
C CYS A 16 3.36 7.19 0.98
N GLU A 17 2.71 7.14 2.14
CA GLU A 17 1.49 7.91 2.43
C GLU A 17 1.76 9.41 2.35
N ALA A 18 2.82 9.90 3.00
CA ALA A 18 3.20 11.31 2.95
C ALA A 18 3.49 11.78 1.50
N LEU A 19 4.10 10.93 0.69
CA LEU A 19 4.36 11.22 -0.72
C LEU A 19 3.06 11.30 -1.52
N LEU A 20 2.16 10.32 -1.39
CA LEU A 20 0.88 10.30 -2.09
C LEU A 20 0.00 11.50 -1.71
N LEU A 21 -0.03 11.85 -0.42
CA LEU A 21 -0.71 13.06 0.06
C LEU A 21 -0.11 14.32 -0.57
N ALA A 22 1.22 14.46 -0.59
CA ALA A 22 1.88 15.62 -1.20
C ALA A 22 1.63 15.73 -2.71
N LEU A 23 1.52 14.61 -3.42
CA LEU A 23 1.17 14.58 -4.84
C LEU A 23 -0.29 14.99 -5.07
N ASN A 24 -1.21 14.51 -4.23
CA ASN A 24 -2.63 14.90 -4.27
C ASN A 24 -2.82 16.38 -3.97
N ASP A 25 -2.17 16.89 -2.91
CA ASP A 25 -2.27 18.29 -2.48
C ASP A 25 -1.75 19.27 -3.54
N ARG A 26 -0.79 18.84 -4.37
CA ARG A 26 -0.29 19.62 -5.51
C ARG A 26 -1.09 19.42 -6.80
N GLY A 27 -2.16 18.61 -6.76
CA GLY A 27 -2.97 18.29 -7.93
C GLY A 27 -2.24 17.48 -9.00
N LEU A 28 -1.11 16.84 -8.64
CA LEU A 28 -0.30 16.05 -9.57
C LEU A 28 -0.84 14.62 -9.71
N LEU A 29 -1.48 14.10 -8.67
CA LEU A 29 -2.07 12.77 -8.66
C LEU A 29 -3.41 12.82 -7.92
N PRO A 30 -4.54 12.95 -8.64
CA PRO A 30 -5.85 13.01 -8.02
C PRO A 30 -6.19 11.70 -7.31
N GLU A 31 -7.09 11.77 -6.32
CA GLU A 31 -7.48 10.63 -5.46
C GLU A 31 -7.78 9.33 -6.23
N HIS A 32 -8.50 9.39 -7.35
CA HIS A 32 -8.84 8.21 -8.13
C HIS A 32 -7.62 7.54 -8.79
N GLU A 33 -6.59 8.32 -9.15
CA GLU A 33 -5.33 7.79 -9.66
C GLU A 33 -4.49 7.17 -8.54
N ILE A 34 -4.51 7.76 -7.33
CA ILE A 34 -3.89 7.15 -6.14
C ILE A 34 -4.51 5.78 -5.86
N VAL A 35 -5.84 5.70 -5.86
CA VAL A 35 -6.56 4.42 -5.69
C VAL A 35 -6.23 3.46 -6.83
N GLY A 36 -6.07 3.95 -8.06
CA GLY A 36 -5.61 3.15 -9.20
C GLY A 36 -4.24 2.51 -8.95
N VAL A 37 -3.25 3.31 -8.55
CA VAL A 37 -1.90 2.83 -8.21
C VAL A 37 -1.93 1.77 -7.11
N LEU A 38 -2.72 1.98 -6.06
CA LEU A 38 -2.85 0.99 -4.98
C LEU A 38 -3.51 -0.30 -5.47
N ARG A 39 -4.52 -0.23 -6.33
CA ARG A 39 -5.15 -1.41 -6.93
C ARG A 39 -4.20 -2.18 -7.83
N ASP A 40 -3.40 -1.48 -8.63
CA ASP A 40 -2.39 -2.11 -9.48
C ASP A 40 -1.32 -2.82 -8.65
N ALA A 41 -0.90 -2.21 -7.53
CA ALA A 41 0.00 -2.84 -6.58
C ALA A 41 -0.64 -4.10 -5.96
N ALA A 42 -1.88 -4.03 -5.47
CA ALA A 42 -2.59 -5.17 -4.93
C ALA A 42 -2.70 -6.30 -5.95
N ALA A 43 -3.13 -6.01 -7.18
CA ALA A 43 -3.24 -6.99 -8.25
C ALA A 43 -1.88 -7.62 -8.61
N THR A 44 -0.80 -6.85 -8.58
CA THR A 44 0.56 -7.38 -8.81
C THR A 44 0.94 -8.40 -7.75
N HIS A 45 0.60 -8.12 -6.48
CA HIS A 45 0.83 -9.05 -5.38
C HIS A 45 -0.11 -10.27 -5.44
N GLU A 46 -1.39 -10.10 -5.78
CA GLU A 46 -2.34 -11.23 -5.92
C GLU A 46 -1.95 -12.20 -7.04
N ASN A 47 -1.38 -11.68 -8.12
CA ASN A 47 -0.97 -12.46 -9.29
C ASN A 47 0.50 -12.90 -9.24
N ALA A 48 1.22 -12.62 -8.14
CA ALA A 48 2.60 -13.04 -7.98
C ALA A 48 2.68 -14.58 -7.90
N VAL A 49 3.36 -15.19 -8.87
CA VAL A 49 3.57 -16.64 -8.92
C VAL A 49 4.89 -16.97 -8.22
N GLY A 50 4.84 -17.75 -7.13
CA GLY A 50 6.02 -18.15 -6.36
C GLY A 50 5.86 -19.50 -5.65
N ALA A 51 6.89 -19.93 -4.93
CA ALA A 51 6.81 -21.12 -4.08
C ALA A 51 5.95 -20.80 -2.84
N GLY A 52 5.10 -21.75 -2.43
CA GLY A 52 4.08 -21.63 -1.36
C GLY A 52 4.21 -20.45 -0.37
N PRO A 53 5.23 -20.40 0.49
CA PRO A 53 5.37 -19.34 1.51
C PRO A 53 5.57 -17.92 0.95
N GLU A 54 6.14 -17.78 -0.24
CA GLU A 54 6.26 -16.49 -0.92
C GLU A 54 4.91 -16.02 -1.44
N THR A 55 4.13 -16.94 -2.03
CA THR A 55 2.77 -16.65 -2.51
C THR A 55 1.84 -16.22 -1.37
N GLU A 56 1.98 -16.83 -0.19
CA GLU A 56 1.21 -16.44 1.01
C GLU A 56 1.59 -15.05 1.51
N ASN A 57 2.89 -14.70 1.51
CA ASN A 57 3.34 -13.34 1.82
C ASN A 57 2.80 -12.32 0.81
N HIS A 58 2.84 -12.64 -0.49
CA HIS A 58 2.29 -11.77 -1.52
C HIS A 58 0.79 -11.56 -1.33
N ARG A 59 0.02 -12.62 -1.01
CA ARG A 59 -1.41 -12.49 -0.70
C ARG A 59 -1.66 -11.60 0.52
N ALA A 60 -0.91 -11.78 1.60
CA ALA A 60 -1.04 -10.95 2.80
C ALA A 60 -0.76 -9.46 2.51
N VAL A 61 0.19 -9.16 1.62
CA VAL A 61 0.44 -7.77 1.18
C VAL A 61 -0.74 -7.22 0.38
N ALA A 62 -1.31 -8.00 -0.54
CA ALA A 62 -2.48 -7.57 -1.30
C ALA A 62 -3.69 -7.29 -0.39
N ASP A 63 -3.96 -8.16 0.57
CA ASP A 63 -5.05 -7.99 1.55
C ASP A 63 -4.86 -6.70 2.37
N LEU A 64 -3.62 -6.40 2.77
CA LEU A 64 -3.30 -5.16 3.48
C LEU A 64 -3.55 -3.92 2.61
N ILE A 65 -3.14 -3.93 1.34
CA ILE A 65 -3.37 -2.82 0.42
C ILE A 65 -4.88 -2.61 0.19
N ASN A 66 -5.63 -3.69 0.01
CA ASN A 66 -7.09 -3.65 -0.12
C ASN A 66 -7.76 -3.08 1.15
N ALA A 67 -7.26 -3.42 2.34
CA ALA A 67 -7.73 -2.85 3.60
C ALA A 67 -7.46 -1.34 3.69
N ILE A 68 -6.29 -0.86 3.24
CA ILE A 68 -5.96 0.57 3.18
C ILE A 68 -6.92 1.33 2.25
N ILE A 69 -7.23 0.75 1.08
CA ILE A 69 -8.20 1.33 0.12
C ILE A 69 -9.60 1.40 0.76
N ALA A 70 -10.05 0.32 1.41
CA ALA A 70 -11.37 0.26 2.05
C ALA A 70 -11.48 1.18 3.27
N GLY A 71 -10.38 1.33 4.01
CA GLY A 71 -10.26 2.22 5.15
C GLY A 71 -10.27 3.70 4.77
N GLY A 72 -10.00 4.05 3.50
CA GLY A 72 -9.94 5.44 3.03
C GLY A 72 -8.84 6.28 3.72
N ASP A 73 -7.94 5.65 4.48
CA ASP A 73 -6.88 6.31 5.25
C ASP A 73 -5.79 6.87 4.34
N ALA A 74 -5.65 6.36 3.12
CA ALA A 74 -4.68 6.88 2.15
C ALA A 74 -4.90 8.37 1.80
N VAL A 75 -6.10 8.92 2.04
CA VAL A 75 -6.49 10.27 1.59
C VAL A 75 -7.27 11.07 2.64
N ARG A 76 -7.73 10.45 3.74
CA ARG A 76 -8.46 11.16 4.79
C ARG A 76 -7.55 12.16 5.51
N ARG A 77 -7.80 13.44 5.27
CA ARG A 77 -7.25 14.56 6.05
C ARG A 77 -7.69 14.40 7.52
N LEU A 78 -6.72 14.43 8.45
CA LEU A 78 -6.98 14.92 9.80
C LEU A 78 -7.26 16.43 9.75
#